data_AF-A0A7K6ENV5-F1
#
_entry.id   AF-A0A7K6ENV5-F1
#
_cell.length_a   1.000
_cell.length_b   1.000
_cell.length_c   1.000
_cell.angle_alpha   90.00
_cell.angle_beta   90.00
_cell.angle_gamma   90.00
#
_symmetry.space_group_name_H-M   'P 1'
#
loop_
_entity.id
_entity.type
_entity.pdbx_description
1 polymer ?
#
loop_
_entity_poly.entity_id
_entity_poly.type
_entity_poly.pdbx_seq_one_letter_code
_entity_poly.pdbx_strand_id
1 'polypeptide(L)'
;QPPAFGFLFDVDGVLVRGSQPVPAARRAFQRLSDGQGRLRVPVVFLTNAGNCLRSAKARELSQALGLQVPPEQVILSHSPLQLFSQFHGRCMLVAGQGPAEENAHNLGFKHVVTIEALRKAYPLLDMVDLSRRPKELPPPTTGFPTIEGVILFGEPVRWETSLQLITDVLLSNGNPGAELQDVPYPHLPILACNMDLLWMAEAKMPRFGHGTFLLCLESIYKKVTGRELKYEALIGKPSPVTYRYAQYLIQQQAEKQGWKTPIRRLYAVGDNPMSDVYGANLYNSYLKSAQQNQAGVKRSPQSANPQADVHLELRNDCNSSVESCESILVCTGVYRHDAGVPKKTEAHAGDTVFHGHRDFCFDPSLVEASHIVQDVDEAVQLAFKKENWS
;
A
#
# COMPACT_ATOMS: atom_id res chain seq x y z
N GLN A 1 3.24 -29.21 -15.68
CA GLN A 1 3.02 -28.14 -16.66
C GLN A 1 3.45 -26.82 -16.01
N PRO A 2 4.09 -25.87 -16.72
CA PRO A 2 4.38 -24.57 -16.12
C PRO A 2 3.08 -23.77 -15.92
N PRO A 3 2.94 -23.01 -14.81
CA PRO A 3 1.73 -22.27 -14.51
C PRO A 3 1.52 -21.11 -15.48
N ALA A 4 0.25 -20.83 -15.80
CA ALA A 4 -0.15 -19.65 -16.57
C ALA A 4 -0.87 -18.59 -15.70
N PHE A 5 -0.76 -18.73 -14.38
CA PHE A 5 -1.43 -17.89 -13.39
C PHE A 5 -0.55 -17.68 -12.16
N GLY A 6 -0.84 -16.66 -11.36
CA GLY A 6 -0.15 -16.36 -10.10
C GLY A 6 -1.08 -15.83 -9.03
N PHE A 7 -0.60 -15.80 -7.79
CA PHE A 7 -1.37 -15.28 -6.65
C PHE A 7 -0.74 -14.03 -6.04
N LEU A 8 -1.62 -13.09 -5.66
CA LEU A 8 -1.30 -11.97 -4.80
C LEU A 8 -2.08 -12.19 -3.49
N PHE A 9 -1.41 -12.53 -2.40
CA PHE A 9 -2.07 -12.71 -1.10
C PHE A 9 -1.89 -11.47 -0.25
N ASP A 10 -2.98 -10.89 0.22
CA ASP A 10 -2.92 -10.07 1.42
C ASP A 10 -2.45 -10.91 2.64
N VAL A 11 -1.96 -10.24 3.67
CA VAL A 11 -1.37 -10.87 4.85
C VAL A 11 -2.33 -10.82 6.04
N ASP A 12 -2.76 -9.62 6.43
CA ASP A 12 -3.49 -9.39 7.67
C ASP A 12 -4.99 -9.64 7.47
N GLY A 13 -5.55 -10.63 8.16
CA GLY A 13 -6.93 -11.09 7.94
C GLY A 13 -7.04 -12.22 6.91
N VAL A 14 -5.98 -12.49 6.13
CA VAL A 14 -5.94 -13.60 5.15
C VAL A 14 -5.02 -14.74 5.59
N LEU A 15 -3.75 -14.43 5.88
CA LEU A 15 -2.73 -15.42 6.25
C LEU A 15 -2.46 -15.43 7.75
N VAL A 16 -2.57 -14.27 8.40
CA VAL A 16 -2.36 -14.07 9.83
C VAL A 16 -3.43 -13.15 10.41
N ARG A 17 -3.63 -13.18 11.72
CA ARG A 17 -4.34 -12.16 12.49
C ARG A 17 -3.42 -11.72 13.63
N GLY A 18 -2.83 -10.53 13.51
CA GLY A 18 -1.70 -10.16 14.36
C GLY A 18 -0.55 -11.16 14.16
N SER A 19 -0.04 -11.73 15.25
CA SER A 19 1.02 -12.75 15.19
C SER A 19 0.52 -14.19 14.94
N GLN A 20 -0.79 -14.42 14.90
CA GLN A 20 -1.36 -15.77 14.86
C GLN A 20 -1.72 -16.18 13.42
N PRO A 21 -1.22 -17.32 12.91
CA PRO A 21 -1.59 -17.81 11.58
C PRO A 21 -3.09 -18.12 11.49
N VAL A 22 -3.71 -17.74 10.38
CA VAL A 22 -5.05 -18.23 10.04
C VAL A 22 -4.95 -19.74 9.80
N PRO A 23 -5.79 -20.59 10.43
CA PRO A 23 -5.63 -22.05 10.33
C PRO A 23 -5.61 -22.61 8.91
N ALA A 24 -6.33 -21.97 7.98
CA ALA A 24 -6.38 -22.34 6.58
C ALA A 24 -5.10 -22.00 5.79
N ALA A 25 -4.29 -21.03 6.25
CA ALA A 25 -3.12 -20.55 5.53
C ALA A 25 -2.09 -21.66 5.29
N ARG A 26 -1.83 -22.50 6.31
CA ARG A 26 -0.90 -23.64 6.16
C ARG A 26 -1.39 -24.66 5.14
N ARG A 27 -2.70 -24.96 5.12
CA ARG A 27 -3.28 -25.90 4.15
C ARG A 27 -3.19 -25.34 2.73
N ALA A 28 -3.53 -24.07 2.55
CA ALA A 28 -3.44 -23.38 1.27
C ALA A 28 -2.02 -23.47 0.71
N PHE A 29 -1.01 -23.16 1.53
CA PHE A 29 0.39 -23.18 1.10
C PHE A 29 0.99 -24.57 0.94
N GLN A 30 0.49 -25.59 1.66
CA GLN A 30 0.79 -26.99 1.37
C GLN A 30 0.30 -27.38 -0.03
N ARG A 31 -0.87 -26.90 -0.48
CA ARG A 31 -1.35 -27.14 -1.86
C ARG A 31 -0.55 -26.37 -2.90
N LEU A 32 -0.12 -25.16 -2.58
CA LEU A 32 0.69 -24.33 -3.50
C LEU A 32 2.12 -24.86 -3.65
N SER A 33 2.58 -25.73 -2.75
CA SER A 33 3.94 -26.26 -2.73
C SER A 33 4.04 -27.67 -3.30
N ASP A 34 5.21 -28.06 -3.79
CA ASP A 34 5.56 -29.44 -4.11
C ASP A 34 6.05 -30.21 -2.87
N GLY A 35 6.40 -31.49 -3.05
CA GLY A 35 6.93 -32.33 -1.96
C GLY A 35 8.27 -31.88 -1.38
N GLN A 36 8.94 -30.90 -2.00
CA GLN A 36 10.18 -30.28 -1.51
C GLN A 36 9.92 -28.90 -0.86
N GLY A 37 8.66 -28.48 -0.72
CA GLY A 37 8.29 -27.19 -0.17
C GLY A 37 8.52 -26.02 -1.13
N ARG A 38 8.68 -26.27 -2.43
CA ARG A 38 8.84 -25.22 -3.44
C ARG A 38 7.49 -24.87 -4.03
N LEU A 39 7.23 -23.58 -4.20
CA LEU A 39 5.98 -23.10 -4.80
C LEU A 39 5.87 -23.55 -6.26
N ARG A 40 4.73 -24.16 -6.61
CA ARG A 40 4.40 -24.66 -7.96
C ARG A 40 3.83 -23.58 -8.88
N VAL A 41 3.51 -22.42 -8.30
CA VAL A 41 2.94 -21.22 -8.94
C VAL A 41 3.64 -19.98 -8.38
N PRO A 42 3.77 -18.87 -9.14
CA PRO A 42 4.36 -17.65 -8.62
C PRO A 42 3.42 -17.01 -7.59
N VAL A 43 3.99 -16.56 -6.48
CA VAL A 43 3.25 -15.98 -5.36
C VAL A 43 3.96 -14.72 -4.89
N VAL A 44 3.19 -13.67 -4.63
CA VAL A 44 3.65 -12.51 -3.86
C VAL A 44 2.72 -12.25 -2.69
N PHE A 45 3.30 -11.77 -1.60
CA PHE A 45 2.61 -11.35 -0.39
C PHE A 45 2.50 -9.84 -0.41
N LEU A 46 1.29 -9.32 -0.50
CA LEU A 46 1.01 -7.91 -0.73
C LEU A 46 0.25 -7.31 0.46
N THR A 47 0.96 -6.60 1.33
CA THR A 47 0.40 -5.97 2.54
C THR A 47 0.61 -4.46 2.53
N ASN A 48 -0.34 -3.73 3.10
CA ASN A 48 -0.22 -2.30 3.38
C ASN A 48 0.49 -2.01 4.71
N ALA A 49 1.04 -3.03 5.37
CA ALA A 49 1.98 -2.83 6.48
C ALA A 49 3.24 -2.10 5.99
N GLY A 50 3.65 -1.07 6.74
CA GLY A 50 4.83 -0.25 6.43
C GLY A 50 5.82 -0.12 7.58
N ASN A 51 5.57 -0.79 8.71
CA ASN A 51 6.24 -0.56 9.99
C ASN A 51 7.38 -1.54 10.30
N CYS A 52 7.83 -2.33 9.32
CA CYS A 52 8.87 -3.34 9.51
C CYS A 52 9.78 -3.43 8.29
N LEU A 53 10.90 -4.14 8.42
CA LEU A 53 11.74 -4.52 7.30
C LEU A 53 11.06 -5.62 6.48
N ARG A 54 11.22 -5.57 5.16
CA ARG A 54 10.75 -6.63 4.24
C ARG A 54 11.24 -8.02 4.65
N SER A 55 12.50 -8.12 5.08
CA SER A 55 13.12 -9.37 5.57
C SER A 55 12.52 -9.88 6.88
N ALA A 56 12.11 -8.99 7.78
CA ALA A 56 11.44 -9.35 9.02
C ALA A 56 10.04 -9.92 8.72
N LYS A 57 9.26 -9.25 7.88
CA LYS A 57 7.93 -9.73 7.46
C LYS A 57 8.01 -11.08 6.74
N ALA A 58 9.01 -11.27 5.87
CA ALA A 58 9.23 -12.55 5.19
C ALA A 58 9.52 -13.70 6.18
N ARG A 59 10.26 -13.42 7.26
CA ARG A 59 10.53 -14.40 8.33
C ARG A 59 9.28 -14.76 9.10
N GLU A 60 8.45 -13.76 9.45
CA GLU A 60 7.15 -13.99 10.10
C GLU A 60 6.24 -14.86 9.23
N LEU A 61 6.12 -14.54 7.95
CA LEU A 61 5.35 -15.34 6.99
C LEU A 61 5.91 -16.75 6.86
N SER A 62 7.24 -16.90 6.83
CA SER A 62 7.87 -18.22 6.76
C SER A 62 7.47 -19.11 7.95
N GLN A 63 7.49 -18.54 9.15
CA GLN A 63 7.08 -19.23 10.38
C GLN A 63 5.58 -19.55 10.39
N ALA A 64 4.75 -18.61 9.96
CA ALA A 64 3.31 -18.77 9.92
C ALA A 64 2.89 -19.90 8.97
N LEU A 65 3.47 -19.91 7.76
CA LEU A 65 3.08 -20.82 6.68
C LEU A 65 3.82 -22.16 6.74
N GLY A 66 4.96 -22.25 7.43
CA GLY A 66 5.79 -23.45 7.47
C GLY A 66 6.54 -23.73 6.17
N LEU A 67 6.84 -22.69 5.39
CA LEU A 67 7.69 -22.74 4.19
C LEU A 67 8.64 -21.54 4.16
N GLN A 68 9.69 -21.62 3.34
CA GLN A 68 10.63 -20.51 3.18
C GLN A 68 10.01 -19.44 2.26
N VAL A 69 9.77 -18.25 2.81
CA VAL A 69 9.36 -17.05 2.05
C VAL A 69 10.57 -16.14 1.86
N PRO A 70 11.11 -15.99 0.64
CA PRO A 70 12.15 -15.03 0.33
C PRO A 70 11.63 -13.58 0.47
N PRO A 71 12.45 -12.64 0.97
CA PRO A 71 12.05 -11.23 1.08
C PRO A 71 11.56 -10.62 -0.23
N GLU A 72 12.07 -11.06 -1.38
CA GLU A 72 11.68 -10.56 -2.70
C GLU A 72 10.22 -10.86 -3.07
N GLN A 73 9.59 -11.82 -2.39
CA GLN A 73 8.16 -12.11 -2.57
C GLN A 73 7.26 -11.19 -1.74
N VAL A 74 7.81 -10.40 -0.82
CA VAL A 74 7.04 -9.54 0.09
C VAL A 74 7.01 -8.10 -0.41
N ILE A 75 5.81 -7.59 -0.60
CA ILE A 75 5.51 -6.22 -0.97
C ILE A 75 4.86 -5.55 0.24
N LEU A 76 5.61 -4.64 0.86
CA LEU A 76 5.11 -3.71 1.88
C LEU A 76 4.52 -2.48 1.18
N SER A 77 3.77 -1.68 1.93
CA SER A 77 3.13 -0.44 1.46
C SER A 77 4.05 0.46 0.64
N HIS A 78 5.30 0.58 1.10
CA HIS A 78 6.34 1.44 0.55
C HIS A 78 7.24 0.77 -0.48
N SER A 79 7.12 -0.55 -0.70
CA SER A 79 7.95 -1.29 -1.67
C SER A 79 7.95 -0.69 -3.08
N PRO A 80 6.82 -0.18 -3.63
CA PRO A 80 6.81 0.43 -4.96
C PRO A 80 7.70 1.67 -5.09
N LEU A 81 8.08 2.35 -3.99
CA LEU A 81 8.99 3.51 -4.04
C LEU A 81 10.38 3.19 -4.58
N GLN A 82 10.74 1.91 -4.66
CA GLN A 82 11.96 1.48 -5.36
C GLN A 82 11.96 1.92 -6.84
N LEU A 83 10.78 2.14 -7.44
CA LEU A 83 10.62 2.60 -8.82
C LEU A 83 10.61 4.14 -8.95
N PHE A 84 10.74 4.87 -7.85
CA PHE A 84 10.62 6.33 -7.79
C PHE A 84 12.01 6.99 -7.73
N SER A 85 12.88 6.59 -8.67
CA SER A 85 14.29 6.99 -8.75
C SER A 85 14.49 8.50 -8.81
N GLN A 86 13.51 9.25 -9.34
CA GLN A 86 13.52 10.71 -9.42
C GLN A 86 13.50 11.40 -8.04
N PHE A 87 13.11 10.70 -6.98
CA PHE A 87 13.14 11.21 -5.60
C PHE A 87 14.31 10.67 -4.77
N HIS A 88 15.00 9.62 -5.22
CA HIS A 88 16.04 8.94 -4.44
C HIS A 88 17.23 9.83 -4.08
N GLY A 89 17.53 10.83 -4.91
CA GLY A 89 18.60 11.80 -4.67
C GLY A 89 18.21 13.00 -3.81
N ARG A 90 16.92 13.19 -3.50
CA ARG A 90 16.42 14.34 -2.73
C ARG A 90 16.50 14.08 -1.23
N CYS A 91 16.60 15.13 -0.43
CA CYS A 91 16.51 15.04 1.03
C CYS A 91 15.05 14.89 1.48
N MET A 92 14.65 13.68 1.84
CA MET A 92 13.26 13.35 2.15
C MET A 92 13.01 13.27 3.66
N LEU A 93 11.98 13.97 4.15
CA LEU A 93 11.45 13.74 5.49
C LEU A 93 10.62 12.46 5.51
N VAL A 94 10.96 11.50 6.36
CA VAL A 94 10.23 10.23 6.50
C VAL A 94 9.41 10.21 7.79
N ALA A 95 8.13 9.85 7.65
CA ALA A 95 7.21 9.65 8.76
C ALA A 95 6.58 8.25 8.70
N GLY A 96 6.56 7.58 9.85
CA GLY A 96 5.98 6.25 10.03
C GLY A 96 6.60 5.52 11.20
N GLN A 97 6.11 4.31 11.45
CA GLN A 97 6.62 3.42 12.49
C GLN A 97 7.73 2.49 11.97
N GLY A 98 8.47 1.90 12.89
CA GLY A 98 9.54 0.95 12.57
C GLY A 98 10.84 1.61 12.13
N PRO A 99 11.74 0.86 11.47
CA PRO A 99 13.04 1.36 11.02
C PRO A 99 12.89 2.19 9.74
N ALA A 100 12.21 3.34 9.83
CA ALA A 100 11.86 4.18 8.68
C ALA A 100 13.08 4.61 7.86
N GLU A 101 14.16 5.02 8.52
CA GLU A 101 15.41 5.42 7.86
C GLU A 101 16.03 4.25 7.07
N GLU A 102 16.12 3.07 7.68
CA GLU A 102 16.64 1.86 7.03
C GLU A 102 15.75 1.43 5.85
N ASN A 103 14.42 1.50 6.01
CA ASN A 103 13.47 1.22 4.94
C ASN A 103 13.68 2.17 3.75
N ALA A 104 13.85 3.46 4.00
CA ALA A 104 14.12 4.45 2.94
C ALA A 104 15.43 4.15 2.21
N HIS A 105 16.50 3.85 2.94
CA HIS A 105 17.79 3.50 2.33
C HIS A 105 17.71 2.21 1.50
N ASN A 106 17.02 1.18 2.00
CA ASN A 106 16.82 -0.08 1.28
C ASN A 106 16.01 0.10 -0.03
N LEU A 107 15.19 1.16 -0.13
CA LEU A 107 14.46 1.51 -1.34
C LEU A 107 15.27 2.34 -2.35
N GLY A 108 16.43 2.87 -1.94
CA GLY A 108 17.33 3.67 -2.78
C GLY A 108 17.44 5.15 -2.39
N PHE A 109 16.69 5.64 -1.39
CA PHE A 109 16.80 7.02 -0.94
C PHE A 109 18.15 7.28 -0.25
N LYS A 110 18.86 8.33 -0.69
CA LYS A 110 20.22 8.63 -0.24
C LYS A 110 20.25 9.58 0.95
N HIS A 111 19.32 10.52 1.01
CA HIS A 111 19.27 11.57 2.02
C HIS A 111 17.92 11.53 2.73
N VAL A 112 17.95 11.13 4.00
CA VAL A 112 16.75 10.87 4.79
C VAL A 112 16.82 11.64 6.10
N VAL A 113 15.73 12.32 6.43
CA VAL A 113 15.53 12.98 7.72
C VAL A 113 14.32 12.33 8.38
N THR A 114 14.45 11.89 9.63
CA THR A 114 13.30 11.35 10.38
C THR A 114 12.57 12.47 11.13
N ILE A 115 11.29 12.25 11.46
CA ILE A 115 10.53 13.13 12.36
C ILE A 115 11.29 13.39 13.67
N GLU A 116 11.95 12.36 14.22
CA GLU A 116 12.73 12.49 15.45
C GLU A 116 13.99 13.35 15.26
N ALA A 117 14.68 13.23 14.12
CA ALA A 117 15.84 14.09 13.80
C ALA A 117 15.41 15.55 13.63
N LEU A 118 14.31 15.81 12.90
CA LEU A 118 13.76 17.14 12.73
C LEU A 118 13.36 17.76 14.08
N ARG A 119 12.65 17.00 14.92
CA ARG A 119 12.26 17.42 16.27
C ARG A 119 13.48 17.77 17.14
N LYS A 120 14.53 16.95 17.11
CA LYS A 120 15.77 17.21 17.87
C LYS A 120 16.49 18.47 17.37
N ALA A 121 16.48 18.70 16.07
CA ALA A 121 17.10 19.88 15.46
C ALA A 121 16.32 21.16 15.74
N TYR A 122 14.99 21.09 15.78
CA TYR A 122 14.09 22.23 16.02
C TYR A 122 13.11 21.94 17.18
N PRO A 123 13.59 21.84 18.42
CA PRO A 123 12.76 21.43 19.56
C PRO A 123 11.62 22.40 19.90
N LEU A 124 11.69 23.66 19.46
CA LEU A 124 10.61 24.65 19.62
C LEU A 124 9.46 24.47 18.63
N LEU A 125 9.57 23.59 17.64
CA LEU A 125 8.45 23.29 16.73
C LEU A 125 7.50 22.25 17.32
N ASP A 126 7.98 21.32 18.15
CA ASP A 126 7.15 20.29 18.80
C ASP A 126 6.64 20.74 20.18
N MET A 127 6.01 21.91 20.22
CA MET A 127 5.43 22.43 21.47
C MET A 127 4.09 21.79 21.80
N VAL A 128 3.50 21.00 20.90
CA VAL A 128 2.26 20.26 21.17
C VAL A 128 2.46 19.12 22.17
N ASP A 129 3.70 18.61 22.29
CA ASP A 129 4.05 17.67 23.33
C ASP A 129 4.66 18.35 24.57
N LEU A 130 3.83 18.52 25.59
CA LEU A 130 4.25 19.10 26.88
C LEU A 130 5.42 18.35 27.54
N SER A 131 5.51 17.03 27.35
CA SER A 131 6.51 16.21 28.04
C SER A 131 7.94 16.37 27.47
N ARG A 132 8.06 16.80 26.19
CA ARG A 132 9.35 16.99 25.50
C ARG A 132 9.71 18.47 25.30
N ARG A 133 8.94 19.42 25.84
CA ARG A 133 9.26 20.84 25.73
C ARG A 133 10.62 21.14 26.39
N PRO A 134 11.50 21.90 25.72
CA PRO A 134 12.76 22.31 26.32
C PRO A 134 12.50 23.26 27.50
N LYS A 135 13.26 23.10 28.59
CA LYS A 135 13.17 23.97 29.79
C LYS A 135 13.88 25.30 29.61
N GLU A 136 14.85 25.34 28.71
CA GLU A 136 15.69 26.49 28.39
C GLU A 136 15.61 26.76 26.89
N LEU A 137 15.97 27.99 26.48
CA LEU A 137 15.99 28.34 25.08
C LEU A 137 17.11 27.55 24.36
N PRO A 138 16.78 26.69 23.39
CA PRO A 138 17.77 25.93 22.65
C PRO A 138 18.60 26.84 21.75
N PRO A 139 19.87 26.49 21.46
CA PRO A 139 20.68 27.26 20.53
C PRO A 139 20.09 27.22 19.12
N PRO A 140 20.38 28.22 18.27
CA PRO A 140 19.95 28.22 16.88
C PRO A 140 20.44 26.98 16.13
N THR A 141 19.55 26.38 15.33
CA THR A 141 19.88 25.25 14.49
C THR A 141 20.79 25.70 13.34
N THR A 142 21.91 25.00 13.14
CA THR A 142 22.85 25.28 12.05
C THR A 142 23.17 24.00 11.28
N GLY A 143 23.29 24.10 9.96
CA GLY A 143 23.70 22.97 9.10
C GLY A 143 22.67 21.84 8.94
N PHE A 144 21.41 22.05 9.34
CA PHE A 144 20.36 21.08 9.08
C PHE A 144 20.00 21.09 7.58
N PRO A 145 19.89 19.93 6.92
CA PRO A 145 19.62 19.88 5.48
C PRO A 145 18.23 20.43 5.14
N THR A 146 18.12 21.11 4.01
CA THR A 146 16.82 21.52 3.46
C THR A 146 16.05 20.28 3.04
N ILE A 147 14.81 20.14 3.53
CA ILE A 147 13.93 19.04 3.15
C ILE A 147 13.29 19.34 1.80
N GLU A 148 13.31 18.39 0.87
CA GLU A 148 12.84 18.55 -0.52
C GLU A 148 11.59 17.74 -0.83
N GLY A 149 11.06 17.00 0.15
CA GLY A 149 9.85 16.19 0.02
C GLY A 149 9.53 15.41 1.29
N VAL A 150 8.34 14.84 1.35
CA VAL A 150 7.84 14.05 2.49
C VAL A 150 7.44 12.65 2.02
N ILE A 151 7.86 11.63 2.76
CA ILE A 151 7.42 10.24 2.57
C ILE A 151 6.64 9.81 3.81
N LEU A 152 5.41 9.37 3.59
CA LEU A 152 4.52 8.84 4.61
C LEU A 152 4.45 7.33 4.44
N PHE A 153 5.29 6.57 5.16
CA PHE A 153 5.36 5.11 5.04
C PHE A 153 4.18 4.38 5.69
N GLY A 154 3.63 4.98 6.74
CA GLY A 154 2.64 4.38 7.63
C GLY A 154 2.36 5.34 8.78
N GLU A 155 1.35 5.04 9.60
CA GLU A 155 0.90 5.95 10.66
C GLU A 155 2.01 6.14 11.70
N PRO A 156 2.44 7.36 11.99
CA PRO A 156 3.43 7.60 13.04
C PRO A 156 2.80 7.39 14.43
N VAL A 157 3.62 7.19 15.45
CA VAL A 157 3.18 7.39 16.84
C VAL A 157 3.20 8.89 17.12
N ARG A 158 2.29 9.39 17.97
CA ARG A 158 2.20 10.82 18.31
C ARG A 158 1.83 11.69 17.13
N TRP A 159 0.57 11.56 16.74
CA TRP A 159 0.04 12.24 15.56
C TRP A 159 0.15 13.75 15.71
N GLU A 160 -0.04 14.30 16.91
CA GLU A 160 0.10 15.72 17.20
C GLU A 160 1.45 16.28 16.75
N THR A 161 2.54 15.62 17.13
CA THR A 161 3.91 16.02 16.75
C THR A 161 4.13 15.87 15.25
N SER A 162 3.72 14.74 14.67
CA SER A 162 3.99 14.47 13.26
C SER A 162 3.20 15.41 12.36
N LEU A 163 1.92 15.67 12.68
CA LEU A 163 1.06 16.61 11.95
C LEU A 163 1.62 18.03 12.02
N GLN A 164 2.06 18.49 13.21
CA GLN A 164 2.69 19.81 13.39
C GLN A 164 3.95 19.92 12.51
N LEU A 165 4.92 19.02 12.69
CA LEU A 165 6.22 19.11 12.02
C LEU A 165 6.13 18.94 10.50
N ILE A 166 5.28 18.03 10.01
CA ILE A 166 5.04 17.89 8.56
C ILE A 166 4.42 19.18 8.02
N THR A 167 3.43 19.74 8.71
CA THR A 167 2.81 21.01 8.28
C THR A 167 3.84 22.13 8.23
N ASP A 168 4.67 22.28 9.27
CA ASP A 168 5.72 23.31 9.30
C ASP A 168 6.71 23.17 8.14
N VAL A 169 7.11 21.93 7.80
CA VAL A 169 7.98 21.65 6.64
C VAL A 169 7.31 22.02 5.32
N LEU A 170 6.03 21.72 5.16
CA LEU A 170 5.28 22.08 3.95
C LEU A 170 5.09 23.60 3.80
N LEU A 171 4.80 24.30 4.91
CA LEU A 171 4.60 25.75 4.92
C LEU A 171 5.89 26.54 4.71
N SER A 172 7.02 26.02 5.22
CA SER A 172 8.33 26.64 5.14
C SER A 172 9.15 26.25 3.90
N ASN A 173 8.56 25.49 2.98
CA ASN A 173 9.25 24.95 1.81
C ASN A 173 10.54 24.20 2.17
N GLY A 174 10.51 23.42 3.26
CA GLY A 174 11.63 22.57 3.67
C GLY A 174 12.61 23.18 4.66
N ASN A 175 12.40 24.42 5.09
CA ASN A 175 13.25 25.11 6.07
C ASN A 175 12.45 25.70 7.24
N PRO A 176 12.01 24.87 8.19
CA PRO A 176 11.09 25.31 9.25
C PRO A 176 11.74 26.20 10.32
N GLY A 177 13.05 26.47 10.22
CA GLY A 177 13.74 27.47 11.03
C GLY A 177 13.71 28.88 10.45
N ALA A 178 13.30 29.05 9.19
CA ALA A 178 13.20 30.37 8.55
C ALA A 178 11.88 31.07 8.89
N GLU A 179 11.90 32.41 8.85
CA GLU A 179 10.66 33.18 8.92
C GLU A 179 9.77 32.88 7.71
N LEU A 180 8.48 32.61 7.97
CA LEU A 180 7.51 32.36 6.93
C LEU A 180 7.22 33.66 6.16
N GLN A 181 7.47 33.65 4.85
CA GLN A 181 7.05 34.72 3.95
C GLN A 181 5.73 34.34 3.26
N ASP A 182 5.82 33.67 2.12
CA ASP A 182 4.67 33.16 1.36
C ASP A 182 4.56 31.64 1.51
N VAL A 183 3.33 31.15 1.67
CA VAL A 183 3.07 29.71 1.71
C VAL A 183 3.20 29.12 0.29
N PRO A 184 4.15 28.20 0.04
CA PRO A 184 4.39 27.65 -1.28
C PRO A 184 3.19 26.84 -1.79
N TYR A 185 2.90 26.95 -3.08
CA TYR A 185 1.91 26.10 -3.74
C TYR A 185 2.22 25.88 -5.24
N PRO A 186 2.30 24.62 -5.73
CA PRO A 186 2.21 23.40 -4.94
C PRO A 186 3.30 23.36 -3.85
N HIS A 187 2.96 22.79 -2.70
CA HIS A 187 3.92 22.56 -1.61
C HIS A 187 4.91 21.45 -2.02
N LEU A 188 5.89 21.15 -1.16
CA LEU A 188 6.84 20.05 -1.39
C LEU A 188 6.11 18.73 -1.72
N PRO A 189 6.69 17.88 -2.58
CA PRO A 189 6.07 16.62 -2.99
C PRO A 189 5.85 15.68 -1.80
N ILE A 190 4.67 15.06 -1.75
CA ILE A 190 4.30 14.08 -0.71
C ILE A 190 4.06 12.72 -1.36
N LEU A 191 4.76 11.69 -0.88
CA LEU A 191 4.60 10.30 -1.27
C LEU A 191 3.94 9.54 -0.12
N ALA A 192 2.64 9.20 -0.25
CA ALA A 192 1.93 8.44 0.77
C ALA A 192 1.80 6.96 0.39
N CYS A 193 2.15 6.07 1.32
CA CYS A 193 2.35 4.66 1.01
C CYS A 193 1.21 3.73 1.39
N ASN A 194 0.30 4.17 2.25
CA ASN A 194 -0.83 3.39 2.72
C ASN A 194 -2.06 4.29 2.79
N MET A 195 -3.16 3.86 2.19
CA MET A 195 -4.41 4.63 2.14
C MET A 195 -5.53 4.02 2.95
N ASP A 196 -5.28 2.90 3.64
CA ASP A 196 -6.30 2.20 4.38
C ASP A 196 -6.78 3.08 5.54
N LEU A 197 -8.06 3.45 5.49
CA LEU A 197 -8.72 4.11 6.61
C LEU A 197 -8.80 3.18 7.83
N LEU A 198 -9.04 1.88 7.58
CA LEU A 198 -9.24 0.85 8.58
C LEU A 198 -8.48 -0.44 8.23
N TRP A 199 -7.99 -1.15 9.24
CA TRP A 199 -7.35 -2.46 9.09
C TRP A 199 -7.69 -3.41 10.26
N MET A 200 -7.45 -4.72 10.09
CA MET A 200 -7.74 -5.73 11.11
C MET A 200 -6.52 -6.15 11.93
N ALA A 201 -6.64 -5.97 13.24
CA ALA A 201 -5.71 -6.47 14.25
C ALA A 201 -6.36 -7.59 15.08
N GLU A 202 -5.85 -7.87 16.28
CA GLU A 202 -6.37 -8.89 17.20
C GLU A 202 -7.77 -8.54 17.76
N ALA A 203 -8.09 -7.25 17.83
CA ALA A 203 -9.38 -6.79 18.33
C ALA A 203 -10.55 -7.18 17.40
N LYS A 204 -11.74 -7.37 17.98
CA LYS A 204 -12.95 -7.72 17.19
C LYS A 204 -13.37 -6.63 16.21
N MET A 205 -13.03 -5.36 16.49
CA MET A 205 -13.36 -4.18 15.70
C MET A 205 -12.12 -3.68 14.92
N PRO A 206 -12.27 -3.25 13.65
CA PRO A 206 -11.16 -2.68 12.88
C PRO A 206 -10.49 -1.49 13.59
N ARG A 207 -9.19 -1.29 13.37
CA ARG A 207 -8.38 -0.18 13.92
C ARG A 207 -8.18 0.89 12.85
N PHE A 208 -7.91 2.13 13.25
CA PHE A 208 -7.53 3.18 12.31
C PHE A 208 -6.20 2.84 11.63
N GLY A 209 -6.16 2.99 10.32
CA GLY A 209 -4.95 2.90 9.51
C GLY A 209 -4.40 4.26 9.11
N HIS A 210 -3.42 4.25 8.21
CA HIS A 210 -2.77 5.46 7.72
C HIS A 210 -3.71 6.43 7.01
N GLY A 211 -4.76 5.95 6.35
CA GLY A 211 -5.75 6.81 5.68
C GLY A 211 -6.42 7.81 6.63
N THR A 212 -6.58 7.45 7.91
CA THR A 212 -7.09 8.38 8.93
C THR A 212 -6.08 9.47 9.25
N PHE A 213 -4.78 9.15 9.27
CA PHE A 213 -3.72 10.14 9.44
C PHE A 213 -3.67 11.10 8.26
N LEU A 214 -3.79 10.60 7.02
CA LEU A 214 -3.88 11.42 5.81
C LEU A 214 -5.06 12.39 5.89
N LEU A 215 -6.25 11.90 6.24
CA LEU A 215 -7.44 12.72 6.42
C LEU A 215 -7.22 13.87 7.42
N CYS A 216 -6.55 13.60 8.54
CA CYS A 216 -6.20 14.63 9.51
C CYS A 216 -5.23 15.66 8.92
N LEU A 217 -4.14 15.22 8.30
CA LEU A 217 -3.13 16.09 7.69
C LEU A 217 -3.75 17.02 6.64
N GLU A 218 -4.56 16.45 5.77
CA GLU A 218 -5.26 17.19 4.71
C GLU A 218 -6.21 18.24 5.27
N SER A 219 -7.02 17.85 6.26
CA SER A 219 -7.99 18.74 6.90
C SER A 219 -7.29 19.91 7.59
N ILE A 220 -6.18 19.64 8.29
CA ILE A 220 -5.36 20.66 8.94
C ILE A 220 -4.73 21.58 7.90
N TYR A 221 -4.06 21.03 6.88
CA TYR A 221 -3.41 21.81 5.83
C TYR A 221 -4.41 22.73 5.13
N LYS A 222 -5.59 22.22 4.76
CA LYS A 222 -6.66 23.02 4.14
C LYS A 222 -7.17 24.10 5.08
N LYS A 223 -7.35 23.80 6.37
CA LYS A 223 -7.85 24.78 7.34
C LYS A 223 -6.85 25.91 7.61
N VAL A 224 -5.54 25.60 7.58
CA VAL A 224 -4.46 26.56 7.81
C VAL A 224 -4.17 27.40 6.58
N THR A 225 -4.18 26.81 5.38
CA THR A 225 -3.72 27.48 4.14
C THR A 225 -4.84 27.93 3.21
N GLY A 226 -6.06 27.39 3.39
CA GLY A 226 -7.16 27.52 2.42
C GLY A 226 -6.98 26.71 1.14
N ARG A 227 -5.92 25.89 1.01
CA ARG A 227 -5.59 25.13 -0.21
C ARG A 227 -5.64 23.61 0.03
N GLU A 228 -5.95 22.85 -1.00
CA GLU A 228 -5.94 21.39 -0.92
C GLU A 228 -4.50 20.85 -0.88
N LEU A 229 -4.25 19.90 0.03
CA LEU A 229 -3.02 19.11 0.06
C LEU A 229 -2.97 18.18 -1.16
N LYS A 230 -1.85 18.19 -1.88
CA LYS A 230 -1.62 17.40 -3.10
C LYS A 230 -0.60 16.30 -2.86
N TYR A 231 -0.90 15.09 -3.32
CA TYR A 231 0.05 13.99 -3.32
C TYR A 231 0.70 13.85 -4.69
N GLU A 232 2.02 13.70 -4.68
CA GLU A 232 2.80 13.37 -5.87
C GLU A 232 2.69 11.87 -6.17
N ALA A 233 2.54 11.05 -5.13
CA ALA A 233 2.25 9.64 -5.26
C ALA A 233 1.35 9.13 -4.12
N LEU A 234 0.33 8.37 -4.51
CA LEU A 234 -0.47 7.53 -3.62
C LEU A 234 -0.24 6.06 -4.01
N ILE A 235 0.50 5.35 -3.17
CA ILE A 235 0.84 3.94 -3.35
C ILE A 235 0.31 3.11 -2.18
N GLY A 236 0.58 1.80 -2.19
CA GLY A 236 -0.15 0.83 -1.38
C GLY A 236 -1.47 0.46 -2.05
N LYS A 237 -2.14 -0.59 -1.59
CA LYS A 237 -3.50 -0.91 -2.05
C LYS A 237 -4.45 0.23 -1.65
N PRO A 238 -5.43 0.62 -2.50
CA PRO A 238 -5.83 0.00 -3.77
C PRO A 238 -5.10 0.56 -5.03
N SER A 239 -3.96 1.23 -4.91
CA SER A 239 -3.27 1.87 -6.05
C SER A 239 -2.85 0.86 -7.13
N PRO A 240 -3.19 1.09 -8.42
CA PRO A 240 -2.75 0.25 -9.53
C PRO A 240 -1.23 0.10 -9.65
N VAL A 241 -0.46 1.10 -9.21
CA VAL A 241 1.02 1.07 -9.18
C VAL A 241 1.51 -0.12 -8.35
N THR A 242 0.86 -0.38 -7.23
CA THR A 242 1.17 -1.48 -6.32
C THR A 242 0.95 -2.84 -6.99
N TYR A 243 -0.16 -3.01 -7.73
CA TYR A 243 -0.46 -4.24 -8.47
C TYR A 243 0.45 -4.42 -9.69
N ARG A 244 0.85 -3.32 -10.34
CA ARG A 244 1.84 -3.36 -11.43
C ARG A 244 3.20 -3.81 -10.94
N TYR A 245 3.63 -3.33 -9.77
CA TYR A 245 4.85 -3.82 -9.11
C TYR A 245 4.73 -5.29 -8.71
N ALA A 246 3.57 -5.71 -8.20
CA ALA A 246 3.29 -7.11 -7.87
C ALA A 246 3.38 -8.03 -9.10
N GLN A 247 2.79 -7.61 -10.23
CA GLN A 247 2.92 -8.31 -11.50
C GLN A 247 4.38 -8.43 -11.94
N TYR A 248 5.17 -7.35 -11.84
CA TYR A 248 6.60 -7.39 -12.19
C TYR A 248 7.34 -8.47 -11.37
N LEU A 249 7.08 -8.57 -10.07
CA LEU A 249 7.68 -9.60 -9.21
C LEU A 249 7.20 -11.02 -9.56
N ILE A 250 5.92 -11.20 -9.90
CA ILE A 250 5.39 -12.48 -10.40
C ILE A 250 6.12 -12.92 -11.67
N GLN A 251 6.35 -12.00 -12.61
CA GLN A 251 7.08 -12.29 -13.83
C GLN A 251 8.54 -12.64 -13.56
N GLN A 252 9.23 -11.90 -12.70
CA GLN A 252 10.61 -12.20 -12.29
C GLN A 252 10.74 -13.59 -11.64
N GLN A 253 9.75 -13.99 -10.83
CA GLN A 253 9.71 -15.35 -10.27
C GLN A 253 9.56 -16.41 -11.36
N ALA A 254 8.65 -16.21 -12.32
CA ALA A 254 8.44 -17.15 -13.42
C ALA A 254 9.70 -17.31 -14.28
N GLU A 255 10.37 -16.20 -14.62
CA GLU A 255 11.64 -16.18 -15.35
C GLU A 255 12.73 -16.94 -14.58
N LYS A 256 12.91 -16.65 -13.28
CA LYS A 256 13.90 -17.31 -12.42
C LYS A 256 13.68 -18.82 -12.29
N GLN A 257 12.42 -19.27 -12.29
CA GLN A 257 12.06 -20.69 -12.25
C GLN A 257 12.10 -21.37 -13.63
N GLY A 258 12.40 -20.63 -14.70
CA GLY A 258 12.40 -21.16 -16.07
C GLY A 258 11.00 -21.50 -16.61
N TRP A 259 9.94 -20.91 -16.05
CA TRP A 259 8.58 -21.09 -16.54
C TRP A 259 8.39 -20.30 -17.84
N LYS A 260 8.45 -21.02 -18.96
CA LYS A 260 8.29 -20.44 -20.30
C LYS A 260 6.86 -20.04 -20.64
N THR A 261 5.87 -20.59 -19.92
CA THR A 261 4.46 -20.23 -20.11
C THR A 261 4.23 -18.83 -19.54
N PRO A 262 3.72 -17.87 -20.32
CA PRO A 262 3.42 -16.54 -19.83
C PRO A 262 2.33 -16.58 -18.76
N ILE A 263 2.49 -15.78 -17.70
CA ILE A 263 1.45 -15.61 -16.69
C ILE A 263 0.35 -14.73 -17.30
N ARG A 264 -0.87 -15.27 -17.39
CA ARG A 264 -2.05 -14.63 -17.98
C ARG A 264 -3.06 -14.16 -16.94
N ARG A 265 -3.14 -14.82 -15.79
CA ARG A 265 -4.15 -14.49 -14.77
C ARG A 265 -3.52 -14.30 -13.41
N LEU A 266 -3.97 -13.27 -12.70
CA LEU A 266 -3.62 -13.04 -11.30
C LEU A 266 -4.85 -13.24 -10.43
N TYR A 267 -4.71 -13.95 -9.33
CA TYR A 267 -5.72 -14.09 -8.29
C TYR A 267 -5.31 -13.27 -7.08
N ALA A 268 -5.99 -12.16 -6.84
CA ALA A 268 -5.78 -11.30 -5.70
C ALA A 268 -6.70 -11.72 -4.56
N VAL A 269 -6.12 -12.30 -3.51
CA VAL A 269 -6.84 -12.83 -2.35
C VAL A 269 -6.72 -11.86 -1.20
N GLY A 270 -7.83 -11.33 -0.71
CA GLY A 270 -7.87 -10.27 0.28
C GLY A 270 -9.09 -10.33 1.19
N ASP A 271 -9.08 -9.59 2.30
CA ASP A 271 -10.16 -9.54 3.28
C ASP A 271 -10.92 -8.21 3.26
N ASN A 272 -10.39 -7.18 2.61
CA ASN A 272 -10.92 -5.82 2.63
C ASN A 272 -11.49 -5.39 1.26
N PRO A 273 -12.83 -5.21 1.14
CA PRO A 273 -13.46 -4.78 -0.10
C PRO A 273 -12.91 -3.45 -0.65
N MET A 274 -12.56 -2.50 0.22
CA MET A 274 -12.12 -1.16 -0.16
C MET A 274 -10.63 -1.07 -0.51
N SER A 275 -9.87 -2.13 -0.24
CA SER A 275 -8.41 -2.16 -0.46
C SER A 275 -8.04 -3.26 -1.45
N ASP A 276 -8.26 -4.52 -1.09
CA ASP A 276 -7.83 -5.67 -1.90
C ASP A 276 -8.71 -5.88 -3.12
N VAL A 277 -10.02 -5.91 -2.92
CA VAL A 277 -11.00 -6.15 -4.00
C VAL A 277 -11.01 -4.95 -4.93
N TYR A 278 -11.17 -3.76 -4.38
CA TYR A 278 -11.14 -2.51 -5.13
C TYR A 278 -9.84 -2.36 -5.94
N GLY A 279 -8.69 -2.61 -5.32
CA GLY A 279 -7.39 -2.52 -6.00
C GLY A 279 -7.22 -3.55 -7.11
N ALA A 280 -7.63 -4.79 -6.87
CA ALA A 280 -7.59 -5.85 -7.89
C ALA A 280 -8.51 -5.53 -9.08
N ASN A 281 -9.71 -5.02 -8.81
CA ASN A 281 -10.71 -4.67 -9.83
C ASN A 281 -10.31 -3.41 -10.62
N LEU A 282 -9.73 -2.40 -9.96
CA LEU A 282 -9.09 -1.26 -10.62
C LEU A 282 -7.98 -1.73 -11.56
N TYR A 283 -7.10 -2.60 -11.07
CA TYR A 283 -6.00 -3.12 -11.87
C TYR A 283 -6.49 -3.96 -13.06
N ASN A 284 -7.53 -4.77 -12.86
CA ASN A 284 -8.17 -5.52 -13.95
C ASN A 284 -8.76 -4.59 -15.03
N SER A 285 -9.38 -3.49 -14.62
CA SER A 285 -9.90 -2.47 -15.55
C SER A 285 -8.78 -1.78 -16.32
N TYR A 286 -7.64 -1.53 -15.67
CA TYR A 286 -6.42 -1.03 -16.32
C TYR A 286 -5.91 -2.02 -17.38
N LEU A 287 -5.79 -3.32 -17.06
CA LEU A 287 -5.36 -4.36 -18.00
C LEU A 287 -6.28 -4.43 -19.23
N LYS A 288 -7.59 -4.45 -19.03
CA LYS A 288 -8.58 -4.46 -20.13
C LYS A 288 -8.47 -3.22 -21.02
N SER A 289 -8.25 -2.06 -20.43
CA SER A 289 -8.09 -0.80 -21.17
C SER A 289 -6.80 -0.79 -22.01
N ALA A 290 -5.69 -1.29 -21.44
CA ALA A 290 -4.42 -1.42 -22.16
C ALA A 290 -4.54 -2.35 -23.38
N GLN A 291 -5.24 -3.48 -23.24
CA GLN A 291 -5.50 -4.41 -24.34
C GLN A 291 -6.35 -3.79 -25.46
N GLN A 292 -7.38 -3.02 -25.11
CA GLN A 292 -8.23 -2.32 -26.09
C GLN A 292 -7.46 -1.27 -26.89
N ASN A 293 -6.56 -0.54 -26.22
CA ASN A 293 -5.70 0.44 -26.86
C ASN A 293 -4.69 -0.21 -27.81
N GLN A 294 -4.12 -1.37 -27.44
CA GLN A 294 -3.26 -2.16 -28.33
C GLN A 294 -4.02 -2.76 -29.52
N ALA A 295 -5.32 -3.07 -29.36
CA ALA A 295 -6.20 -3.58 -30.41
C ALA A 295 -6.79 -2.48 -31.33
N GLY A 296 -6.42 -1.20 -31.17
CA GLY A 296 -6.83 -0.11 -32.05
C GLY A 296 -8.27 0.38 -31.88
N VAL A 297 -8.95 0.04 -30.77
CA VAL A 297 -10.33 0.46 -30.51
C VAL A 297 -10.33 1.81 -29.79
N LYS A 298 -10.64 2.91 -30.51
CA LYS A 298 -10.75 4.27 -29.93
C LYS A 298 -11.97 4.36 -28.99
N ARG A 299 -11.74 4.68 -27.71
CA ARG A 299 -12.76 5.23 -26.80
C ARG A 299 -12.56 6.73 -26.58
N SER A 300 -13.66 7.42 -26.32
CA SER A 300 -13.77 8.85 -25.99
C SER A 300 -13.05 9.18 -24.67
N PRO A 301 -12.51 10.40 -24.51
CA PRO A 301 -11.61 10.76 -23.41
C PRO A 301 -12.36 11.12 -22.11
N GLN A 302 -13.05 10.16 -21.50
CA GLN A 302 -13.78 10.37 -20.24
C GLN A 302 -13.59 9.21 -19.25
N SER A 303 -12.34 8.92 -18.86
CA SER A 303 -12.01 8.16 -17.64
C SER A 303 -10.50 7.96 -17.41
N ALA A 304 -9.63 8.83 -17.95
CA ALA A 304 -8.21 8.75 -17.66
C ALA A 304 -7.97 9.25 -16.22
N ASN A 305 -7.75 8.32 -15.29
CA ASN A 305 -7.40 8.66 -13.93
C ASN A 305 -5.93 9.15 -13.92
N PRO A 306 -5.63 10.40 -13.52
CA PRO A 306 -4.29 10.99 -13.67
C PRO A 306 -3.15 10.24 -12.97
N GLN A 307 -3.47 9.34 -12.03
CA GLN A 307 -2.49 8.56 -11.27
C GLN A 307 -1.99 7.29 -11.99
N ALA A 308 -2.59 6.90 -13.11
CA ALA A 308 -2.10 5.78 -13.92
C ALA A 308 -0.82 6.14 -14.72
N ASP A 309 -0.59 7.43 -14.93
CA ASP A 309 0.53 8.00 -15.71
C ASP A 309 1.72 8.41 -14.83
N VAL A 310 1.91 7.80 -13.65
CA VAL A 310 3.23 7.83 -13.03
C VAL A 310 4.16 7.10 -13.99
N HIS A 311 5.07 7.84 -14.63
CA HIS A 311 6.07 7.35 -15.58
C HIS A 311 7.09 6.49 -14.82
N LEU A 312 6.64 5.34 -14.32
CA LEU A 312 7.44 4.37 -13.57
C LEU A 312 8.47 3.80 -14.56
N GLU A 313 9.75 3.86 -14.19
CA GLU A 313 10.86 3.22 -14.90
C GLU A 313 10.81 1.67 -14.76
N LEU A 314 9.62 1.08 -14.82
CA LEU A 314 9.48 -0.31 -15.18
C LEU A 314 9.86 -0.38 -16.66
N ARG A 315 11.02 -0.98 -16.97
CA ARG A 315 11.52 -1.14 -18.34
C ARG A 315 10.35 -1.26 -19.33
N ASN A 316 10.31 -0.37 -20.32
CA ASN A 316 9.30 -0.34 -21.39
C ASN A 316 9.18 -1.66 -22.18
N ASP A 317 10.02 -2.65 -21.88
CA ASP A 317 10.06 -3.99 -22.49
C ASP A 317 9.14 -5.03 -21.82
N CYS A 318 8.44 -4.70 -20.73
CA CYS A 318 7.42 -5.62 -20.19
C CYS A 318 6.14 -5.53 -21.04
N ASN A 319 6.13 -6.21 -22.19
CA ASN A 319 4.89 -6.65 -22.83
C ASN A 319 4.18 -7.57 -21.84
N SER A 320 3.32 -6.98 -21.01
CA SER A 320 2.59 -7.73 -19.99
C SER A 320 1.72 -8.78 -20.67
N SER A 321 2.01 -10.05 -20.40
CA SER A 321 1.18 -11.17 -20.81
C SER A 321 -0.04 -11.36 -19.92
N VAL A 322 -0.16 -10.57 -18.85
CA VAL A 322 -1.27 -10.68 -17.90
C VAL A 322 -2.51 -10.06 -18.52
N GLU A 323 -3.55 -10.87 -18.62
CA GLU A 323 -4.81 -10.54 -19.27
C GLU A 323 -5.89 -10.16 -18.26
N SER A 324 -5.83 -10.70 -17.04
CA SER A 324 -6.82 -10.41 -16.00
C SER A 324 -6.24 -10.48 -14.59
N CYS A 325 -6.88 -9.72 -13.71
CA CYS A 325 -6.73 -9.80 -12.26
C CYS A 325 -8.11 -10.08 -11.66
N GLU A 326 -8.28 -11.22 -10.99
CA GLU A 326 -9.54 -11.60 -10.34
C GLU A 326 -9.42 -11.43 -8.82
N SER A 327 -10.37 -10.72 -8.22
CA SER A 327 -10.49 -10.57 -6.78
C SER A 327 -11.19 -11.76 -6.14
N ILE A 328 -10.61 -12.30 -5.07
CA ILE A 328 -11.22 -13.32 -4.21
C ILE A 328 -11.26 -12.77 -2.79
N LEU A 329 -12.47 -12.47 -2.30
CA LEU A 329 -12.70 -11.96 -0.96
C LEU A 329 -12.86 -13.10 0.04
N VAL A 330 -12.03 -13.12 1.08
CA VAL A 330 -12.11 -14.09 2.18
C VAL A 330 -12.89 -13.53 3.36
N CYS A 331 -13.52 -14.40 4.14
CA CYS A 331 -14.37 -14.02 5.28
C CYS A 331 -13.62 -14.04 6.62
N THR A 332 -12.29 -14.03 6.58
CA THR A 332 -11.41 -14.18 7.75
C THR A 332 -10.88 -12.86 8.30
N GLY A 333 -11.33 -11.70 7.83
CA GLY A 333 -10.76 -10.41 8.24
C GLY A 333 -11.78 -9.28 8.37
N VAL A 334 -11.55 -8.16 7.67
CA VAL A 334 -12.42 -6.97 7.65
C VAL A 334 -13.82 -7.38 7.23
N TYR A 335 -13.92 -8.13 6.12
CA TYR A 335 -15.17 -8.74 5.69
C TYR A 335 -15.50 -9.99 6.52
N ARG A 336 -16.77 -10.09 6.95
CA ARG A 336 -17.33 -11.27 7.62
C ARG A 336 -18.66 -11.63 6.98
N HIS A 337 -18.82 -12.89 6.59
CA HIS A 337 -20.04 -13.38 5.93
C HIS A 337 -21.29 -13.33 6.84
N ASP A 338 -21.10 -13.33 8.18
CA ASP A 338 -22.18 -13.43 9.18
C ASP A 338 -22.02 -12.46 10.37
N ALA A 339 -22.05 -11.15 10.12
CA ALA A 339 -22.63 -10.24 11.11
C ALA A 339 -24.12 -10.18 10.77
N GLY A 340 -24.94 -10.95 11.52
CA GLY A 340 -26.34 -11.23 11.20
C GLY A 340 -27.06 -10.09 10.50
N VAL A 341 -27.69 -10.41 9.37
CA VAL A 341 -28.63 -9.53 8.66
C VAL A 341 -29.41 -8.71 9.70
N PRO A 342 -29.19 -7.39 9.83
CA PRO A 342 -30.23 -6.56 10.37
C PRO A 342 -31.38 -6.79 9.39
N LYS A 343 -32.49 -7.37 9.87
CA LYS A 343 -33.78 -7.30 9.16
C LYS A 343 -33.83 -5.93 8.53
N LYS A 344 -33.86 -5.87 7.19
CA LYS A 344 -33.98 -4.65 6.37
C LYS A 344 -34.41 -3.47 7.23
N THR A 345 -33.45 -2.83 7.89
CA THR A 345 -33.68 -1.51 8.46
C THR A 345 -33.40 -0.69 7.25
N GLU A 346 -34.47 -0.20 6.65
CA GLU A 346 -34.50 0.57 5.41
C GLU A 346 -33.21 1.37 5.26
N ALA A 347 -32.22 0.77 4.61
CA ALA A 347 -31.05 1.50 4.17
C ALA A 347 -31.63 2.35 3.05
N HIS A 348 -31.85 3.63 3.35
CA HIS A 348 -32.06 4.61 2.32
C HIS A 348 -31.03 4.31 1.23
N ALA A 349 -31.52 4.03 0.02
CA ALA A 349 -30.74 3.53 -1.11
C ALA A 349 -29.81 4.61 -1.70
N GLY A 350 -29.12 5.37 -0.84
CA GLY A 350 -28.31 6.53 -1.18
C GLY A 350 -26.97 6.65 -0.44
N ASP A 351 -26.73 5.97 0.69
CA ASP A 351 -25.54 6.24 1.52
C ASP A 351 -24.61 5.02 1.70
N THR A 352 -24.02 4.53 0.61
CA THR A 352 -22.76 3.77 0.75
C THR A 352 -21.65 4.74 1.10
N VAL A 353 -21.21 4.77 2.36
CA VAL A 353 -20.12 5.63 2.83
C VAL A 353 -18.80 5.19 2.17
N PHE A 354 -18.22 6.05 1.34
CA PHE A 354 -16.91 5.79 0.73
C PHE A 354 -15.80 6.04 1.75
N HIS A 355 -15.05 4.98 2.06
CA HIS A 355 -13.91 5.02 2.99
C HIS A 355 -12.55 5.07 2.29
N GLY A 356 -12.52 5.19 0.95
CA GLY A 356 -11.28 5.34 0.22
C GLY A 356 -10.76 6.78 0.23
N HIS A 357 -9.51 6.94 -0.20
CA HIS A 357 -8.88 8.26 -0.28
C HIS A 357 -9.56 9.15 -1.34
N ARG A 358 -9.72 10.46 -1.06
CA ARG A 358 -10.49 11.40 -1.90
C ARG A 358 -9.98 11.54 -3.35
N ASP A 359 -8.69 11.31 -3.58
CA ASP A 359 -8.07 11.41 -4.90
C ASP A 359 -8.31 10.16 -5.77
N PHE A 360 -9.00 9.15 -5.23
CA PHE A 360 -9.51 8.02 -6.01
C PHE A 360 -10.97 8.31 -6.37
N CYS A 361 -11.27 8.37 -7.67
CA CYS A 361 -12.64 8.39 -8.14
C CYS A 361 -13.32 7.08 -7.71
N PHE A 362 -14.31 7.18 -6.82
CA PHE A 362 -15.02 6.02 -6.31
C PHE A 362 -15.97 5.47 -7.38
N ASP A 363 -15.76 4.21 -7.74
CA ASP A 363 -16.67 3.44 -8.57
C ASP A 363 -17.24 2.28 -7.72
N PRO A 364 -18.51 2.38 -7.27
CA PRO A 364 -19.15 1.33 -6.48
C PRO A 364 -19.15 -0.05 -7.15
N SER A 365 -19.04 -0.13 -8.48
CA SER A 365 -18.97 -1.43 -9.16
C SER A 365 -17.67 -2.19 -8.89
N LEU A 366 -16.63 -1.49 -8.42
CA LEU A 366 -15.32 -2.09 -8.17
C LEU A 366 -15.17 -2.65 -6.75
N VAL A 367 -16.14 -2.46 -5.84
CA VAL A 367 -16.11 -3.09 -4.50
C VAL A 367 -16.65 -4.52 -4.49
N GLU A 368 -17.31 -4.95 -5.57
CA GLU A 368 -17.84 -6.32 -5.69
C GLU A 368 -16.71 -7.29 -6.10
N ALA A 369 -16.49 -8.31 -5.27
CA ALA A 369 -15.46 -9.30 -5.54
C ALA A 369 -15.90 -10.26 -6.65
N SER A 370 -14.96 -10.72 -7.48
CA SER A 370 -15.27 -11.75 -8.49
C SER A 370 -15.75 -13.05 -7.83
N HIS A 371 -15.20 -13.37 -6.66
CA HIS A 371 -15.60 -14.52 -5.85
C HIS A 371 -15.52 -14.18 -4.36
N ILE A 372 -16.40 -14.80 -3.57
CA ILE A 372 -16.36 -14.76 -2.11
C ILE A 372 -16.22 -16.19 -1.61
N VAL A 373 -15.27 -16.42 -0.70
CA VAL A 373 -14.98 -17.74 -0.11
C VAL A 373 -14.76 -17.61 1.39
N GLN A 374 -14.80 -18.74 2.10
CA GLN A 374 -14.70 -18.70 3.56
C GLN A 374 -13.31 -18.31 4.03
N ASP A 375 -12.27 -18.89 3.41
CA ASP A 375 -10.88 -18.69 3.81
C ASP A 375 -9.90 -18.85 2.62
N VAL A 376 -8.62 -18.64 2.90
CA VAL A 376 -7.54 -18.70 1.90
C VAL A 376 -7.33 -20.09 1.28
N ASP A 377 -7.68 -21.19 1.96
CA ASP A 377 -7.57 -22.55 1.39
C ASP A 377 -8.65 -22.78 0.33
N GLU A 378 -9.86 -22.28 0.57
CA GLU A 378 -10.92 -22.27 -0.45
C GLU A 378 -10.59 -21.37 -1.65
N ALA A 379 -9.94 -20.22 -1.41
CA ALA A 379 -9.48 -19.34 -2.48
C ALA A 379 -8.50 -20.05 -3.42
N VAL A 380 -7.53 -20.78 -2.87
CA VAL A 380 -6.56 -21.56 -3.67
C VAL A 380 -7.26 -22.68 -4.44
N GLN A 381 -8.18 -23.42 -3.80
CA GLN A 381 -8.93 -24.49 -4.46
C GLN A 381 -9.79 -23.96 -5.63
N LEU A 382 -10.43 -22.81 -5.45
CA LEU A 382 -11.21 -22.15 -6.49
C LEU A 382 -10.34 -21.83 -7.70
N ALA A 383 -9.20 -21.17 -7.48
CA ALA A 383 -8.27 -20.84 -8.55
C ALA A 383 -7.73 -22.09 -9.27
N PHE A 384 -7.36 -23.14 -8.52
CA PHE A 384 -6.94 -24.41 -9.12
C PHE A 384 -8.02 -25.04 -10.00
N LYS A 385 -9.28 -25.03 -9.55
CA LYS A 385 -10.41 -25.50 -10.34
C LYS A 385 -10.59 -24.69 -11.62
N LYS A 386 -10.48 -23.37 -11.55
CA LYS A 386 -10.60 -22.48 -12.74
C LYS A 386 -9.47 -22.68 -13.74
N GLU A 387 -8.27 -23.01 -13.25
CA GLU A 387 -7.07 -23.22 -14.05
C GLU A 387 -6.88 -24.68 -14.50
N ASN A 388 -7.78 -25.59 -14.11
CA ASN A 388 -7.63 -27.04 -14.28
C ASN A 388 -6.25 -27.54 -13.77
N TRP A 389 -5.83 -27.02 -12.61
CA TRP A 389 -4.53 -27.28 -12.00
C TRP A 389 -4.61 -28.36 -10.93
N SER A 390 -3.67 -29.31 -10.97
CA SER A 390 -3.55 -30.46 -10.04
C SER A 390 -2.21 -30.47 -9.30
#